data_AF-A0A532T597-F1
#
_entry.id   AF-A0A532T597-F1
#
_cell.length_a   1.000
_cell.length_b   1.000
_cell.length_c   1.000
_cell.angle_alpha   90.00
_cell.angle_beta   90.00
_cell.angle_gamma   90.00
#
_symmetry.space_group_name_H-M   'P 1'
#
loop_
_entity.id
_entity.type
_entity.pdbx_description
1 polymer ?
#
loop_
_entity_poly.entity_id
_entity_poly.type
_entity_poly.pdbx_seq_one_letter_code
_entity_poly.pdbx_strand_id
1 'polypeptide(L)'
;MGIFNIVKKKRPLEETEDFERDIHSIVDFLAHVGRDVKDLYELVAKVKKARAKERSEVDGKKQIKLLEEEIKAWDKFLEMFVMFDRDIDITGERVKKISQILKEEAKTMKIDQDLLKKINKKREWVFNW
;
A
#
# COMPACT_ATOMS: atom_id res chain seq x y z
N MET A 1 -15.08 -12.99 30.76
CA MET A 1 -13.75 -12.34 30.68
C MET A 1 -13.05 -12.85 29.44
N GLY A 2 -12.54 -11.95 28.59
CA GLY A 2 -11.85 -12.30 27.35
C GLY A 2 -11.61 -11.04 26.53
N ILE A 3 -10.84 -10.11 27.09
CA ILE A 3 -10.47 -8.87 26.42
C ILE A 3 -9.51 -9.29 25.30
N PHE A 4 -9.90 -9.03 24.05
CA PHE A 4 -9.10 -9.28 22.86
C PHE A 4 -7.79 -8.48 22.95
N ASN A 5 -6.73 -9.13 23.46
CA ASN A 5 -5.37 -8.64 23.34
C ASN A 5 -4.90 -8.88 21.89
N ILE A 6 -5.41 -8.08 20.95
CA ILE A 6 -4.77 -7.86 19.66
C ILE A 6 -3.81 -6.69 19.85
N VAL A 7 -2.82 -6.85 20.75
CA VAL A 7 -1.68 -5.95 20.79
C VAL A 7 -0.72 -6.46 19.73
N LYS A 8 -0.78 -5.85 18.54
CA LYS A 8 0.07 -6.18 17.40
C LYS A 8 1.54 -5.87 17.71
N LYS A 9 2.44 -6.76 17.28
CA LYS A 9 3.87 -6.47 17.08
C LYS A 9 3.99 -5.25 16.15
N LYS A 10 4.61 -4.16 16.60
CA LYS A 10 5.01 -3.05 15.73
C LYS A 10 5.99 -3.56 14.67
N ARG A 11 5.85 -3.09 13.42
CA ARG A 11 6.75 -3.43 12.30
C ARG A 11 8.21 -3.10 12.67
N PRO A 12 9.20 -3.90 12.20
CA PRO A 12 10.60 -3.52 12.31
C PRO A 12 10.87 -2.24 11.50
N LEU A 13 11.81 -1.43 11.97
CA LEU A 13 12.18 -0.15 11.35
C LEU A 13 12.75 -0.31 9.94
N GLU A 14 13.50 -1.39 9.67
CA GLU A 14 14.09 -1.65 8.35
C GLU A 14 13.03 -1.89 7.26
N GLU A 15 12.02 -2.72 7.53
CA GLU A 15 10.92 -2.98 6.58
C GLU A 15 10.09 -1.71 6.29
N THR A 16 10.11 -0.76 7.22
CA THR A 16 9.46 0.54 7.09
C THR A 16 10.23 1.47 6.16
N GLU A 17 11.53 1.63 6.39
CA GLU A 17 12.38 2.49 5.56
C GLU A 17 12.39 2.00 4.11
N ASP A 18 12.41 0.68 3.92
CA ASP A 18 12.30 0.07 2.60
C ASP A 18 10.99 0.41 1.90
N PHE A 19 9.84 0.30 2.59
CA PHE A 19 8.53 0.64 2.01
C PHE A 19 8.45 2.10 1.54
N GLU A 20 8.90 3.04 2.39
CA GLU A 20 8.83 4.47 2.05
C GLU A 20 9.84 4.86 0.96
N ARG A 21 11.04 4.27 0.99
CA ARG A 21 12.07 4.46 -0.03
C ARG A 21 11.60 3.89 -1.37
N ASP A 22 10.98 2.72 -1.37
CA ASP A 22 10.49 2.07 -2.58
C ASP A 22 9.37 2.90 -3.22
N ILE A 23 8.43 3.46 -2.44
CA ILE A 23 7.41 4.37 -2.96
C ILE A 23 8.02 5.62 -3.60
N HIS A 24 8.96 6.28 -2.93
CA HIS A 24 9.62 7.48 -3.47
C HIS A 24 10.34 7.15 -4.78
N SER A 25 11.09 6.04 -4.79
CA SER A 25 11.86 5.64 -5.95
C SER A 25 10.97 5.32 -7.15
N ILE A 26 9.74 4.85 -6.95
CA ILE A 26 8.78 4.62 -8.04
C ILE A 26 8.35 5.95 -8.67
N VAL A 27 7.96 6.94 -7.85
CA VAL A 27 7.44 8.21 -8.38
C VAL A 27 8.55 9.04 -9.02
N ASP A 28 9.73 9.09 -8.40
CA ASP A 28 10.89 9.83 -8.94
C ASP A 28 11.32 9.27 -10.29
N PHE A 29 11.30 7.94 -10.41
CA PHE A 29 11.58 7.28 -11.67
C PHE A 29 10.52 7.64 -12.74
N LEU A 30 9.22 7.60 -12.41
CA LEU A 30 8.15 7.98 -13.34
C LEU A 30 8.22 9.47 -13.76
N ALA A 31 8.63 10.35 -12.84
CA ALA A 31 8.89 11.74 -13.14
C ALA A 31 10.04 11.89 -14.13
N HIS A 32 11.10 11.10 -13.95
CA HIS A 32 12.29 11.12 -14.80
C HIS A 32 12.00 10.67 -16.24
N VAL A 33 11.07 9.71 -16.44
CA VAL A 33 10.60 9.31 -17.78
C VAL A 33 9.55 10.27 -18.38
N GLY A 34 9.42 11.49 -17.84
CA GLY A 34 8.62 12.56 -18.42
C GLY A 34 7.10 12.34 -18.33
N ARG A 35 6.65 11.49 -17.40
CA ARG A 35 5.22 11.24 -17.17
C ARG A 35 4.63 12.31 -16.26
N ASP A 36 3.35 12.64 -16.46
CA ASP A 36 2.61 13.45 -15.49
C ASP A 36 2.33 12.60 -14.24
N VAL A 37 3.11 12.89 -13.19
CA VAL A 37 3.09 12.16 -11.92
C VAL A 37 2.45 12.97 -10.79
N LYS A 38 1.85 14.14 -11.08
CA LYS A 38 1.30 15.02 -10.05
C LYS A 38 0.28 14.29 -9.17
N ASP A 39 -0.65 13.59 -9.81
CA ASP A 39 -1.68 12.80 -9.13
C ASP A 39 -1.09 11.59 -8.39
N LEU A 40 0.01 11.01 -8.87
CA LEU A 40 0.73 9.93 -8.18
C LEU A 40 1.40 10.44 -6.89
N TYR A 41 2.03 11.61 -6.92
CA TYR A 41 2.57 12.23 -5.70
C TYR A 41 1.47 12.49 -4.66
N GLU A 42 0.29 12.93 -5.08
CA GLU A 42 -0.85 13.11 -4.17
C GLU A 42 -1.35 11.79 -3.56
N LEU A 43 -1.40 10.72 -4.35
CA LEU A 43 -1.77 9.38 -3.87
C LEU A 43 -0.72 8.83 -2.90
N VAL A 44 0.56 9.01 -3.19
CA VAL A 44 1.67 8.66 -2.28
C VAL A 44 1.58 9.42 -0.97
N ALA A 45 1.30 10.72 -1.00
CA ALA A 45 1.11 11.51 0.21
C ALA A 45 -0.09 10.99 1.04
N LYS A 46 -1.18 10.56 0.39
CA LYS A 46 -2.33 9.95 1.07
C LYS A 46 -1.97 8.62 1.73
N VAL A 47 -1.24 7.74 1.03
CA VAL A 47 -0.73 6.46 1.57
C VAL A 47 0.14 6.72 2.80
N LYS A 48 1.13 7.62 2.70
CA LYS A 48 2.00 7.97 3.83
C LYS A 48 1.23 8.52 5.02
N LYS A 49 0.27 9.41 4.78
CA LYS A 49 -0.55 10.01 5.83
C LYS A 49 -1.45 8.98 6.52
N ALA A 50 -2.06 8.07 5.77
CA ALA A 50 -2.87 6.98 6.32
C ALA A 50 -2.00 6.05 7.18
N ARG A 51 -0.84 5.65 6.68
CA ARG A 51 0.14 4.79 7.37
C ARG A 51 0.69 5.43 8.65
N ALA A 52 1.01 6.72 8.63
CA ALA A 52 1.47 7.44 9.83
C ALA A 52 0.37 7.51 10.90
N LYS A 53 -0.88 7.74 10.50
CA LYS A 53 -2.02 7.75 11.41
C LYS A 53 -2.30 6.38 12.00
N GLU A 54 -2.27 5.33 11.18
CA GLU A 54 -2.47 3.93 11.60
C GLU A 54 -1.48 3.54 12.71
N ARG A 55 -0.23 4.01 12.62
CA ARG A 55 0.80 3.78 13.65
C ARG A 55 0.56 4.49 14.97
N SER A 56 0.04 5.71 14.91
CA SER A 56 -0.25 6.50 16.12
C SER A 56 -1.54 6.09 16.80
N GLU A 57 -2.38 5.34 16.09
CA GLU A 57 -3.68 4.91 16.59
C GLU A 57 -3.54 3.70 17.50
N VAL A 58 -4.28 3.71 18.61
CA VAL A 58 -4.25 2.66 19.65
C VAL A 58 -5.53 1.81 19.56
N ASP A 59 -6.61 2.36 18.98
CA ASP A 59 -7.86 1.65 18.75
C ASP A 59 -7.78 0.76 17.51
N GLY A 60 -7.85 -0.56 17.71
CA GLY A 60 -7.81 -1.56 16.65
C GLY A 60 -8.89 -1.40 15.57
N LYS A 61 -10.09 -0.87 15.90
CA LYS A 61 -11.13 -0.61 14.89
C LYS A 61 -10.76 0.55 13.98
N LYS A 62 -10.15 1.59 14.54
CA LYS A 62 -9.68 2.74 13.75
C LYS A 62 -8.43 2.40 12.94
N GLN A 63 -7.53 1.57 13.47
CA GLN A 63 -6.40 1.02 12.71
C GLN A 63 -6.87 0.28 11.46
N ILE A 64 -7.88 -0.60 11.60
CA ILE A 64 -8.47 -1.32 10.45
C ILE A 64 -8.99 -0.34 9.41
N LYS A 65 -9.74 0.69 9.83
CA LYS A 65 -10.27 1.71 8.92
C LYS A 65 -9.17 2.50 8.21
N LEU A 66 -8.09 2.85 8.91
CA LEU A 66 -6.95 3.56 8.32
C LEU A 66 -6.19 2.67 7.32
N LEU A 67 -6.07 1.38 7.60
CA LEU A 67 -5.49 0.41 6.67
C LEU A 67 -6.38 0.22 5.43
N GLU A 68 -7.71 0.25 5.57
CA GLU A 68 -8.62 0.29 4.41
C GLU A 68 -8.43 1.57 3.57
N GLU A 69 -8.22 2.72 4.21
CA GLU A 69 -7.91 3.98 3.51
C GLU A 69 -6.57 3.90 2.78
N GLU A 70 -5.54 3.33 3.41
CA GLU A 70 -4.22 3.08 2.80
C GLU A 70 -4.36 2.19 1.56
N ILE A 71 -5.07 1.07 1.68
CA ILE A 71 -5.34 0.13 0.59
C ILE A 71 -6.10 0.79 -0.56
N LYS A 72 -7.12 1.60 -0.27
CA LYS A 72 -7.89 2.31 -1.31
C LYS A 72 -7.06 3.36 -2.04
N ALA A 73 -6.16 4.05 -1.34
CA ALA A 73 -5.24 4.99 -1.97
C ALA A 73 -4.22 4.25 -2.85
N TRP A 74 -3.71 3.12 -2.38
CA TRP A 74 -2.81 2.27 -3.15
C TRP A 74 -3.47 1.62 -4.37
N ASP A 75 -4.74 1.22 -4.27
CA ASP A 75 -5.54 0.69 -5.38
C ASP A 75 -5.61 1.68 -6.55
N LYS A 76 -5.86 2.96 -6.27
CA LYS A 76 -5.82 4.03 -7.28
C LYS A 76 -4.43 4.26 -7.84
N PHE A 77 -3.40 4.15 -6.99
CA PHE A 77 -2.02 4.25 -7.43
C PHE A 77 -1.69 3.16 -8.46
N LEU A 78 -2.11 1.92 -8.21
CA LEU A 78 -1.91 0.79 -9.12
C LEU A 78 -2.64 0.98 -10.46
N GLU A 79 -3.88 1.46 -10.43
CA GLU A 79 -4.65 1.76 -11.66
C GLU A 79 -3.93 2.77 -12.55
N MET A 80 -3.35 3.83 -11.95
CA MET A 80 -2.56 4.82 -12.69
C MET A 80 -1.20 4.25 -13.10
N PHE A 81 -0.54 3.48 -12.23
CA PHE A 81 0.75 2.87 -12.50
C PHE A 81 0.71 1.96 -13.73
N VAL A 82 -0.30 1.09 -13.84
CA VAL A 82 -0.48 0.19 -14.99
C VAL A 82 -0.66 0.96 -16.32
N MET A 83 -1.16 2.20 -16.29
CA MET A 83 -1.22 3.04 -17.50
C MET A 83 0.18 3.49 -17.97
N PHE A 84 1.17 3.52 -17.08
CA PHE A 84 2.54 3.92 -17.38
C PHE A 84 3.45 2.74 -17.76
N ASP A 85 3.03 1.52 -17.43
CA ASP A 85 3.89 0.34 -17.29
C ASP A 85 4.00 -0.54 -18.54
N ARG A 86 4.47 0.05 -19.65
CA ARG A 86 4.88 -0.77 -20.80
C ARG A 86 6.37 -1.13 -20.85
N ASP A 87 7.21 -0.70 -19.90
CA ASP A 87 8.68 -0.84 -20.11
C ASP A 87 9.60 -0.93 -18.86
N ILE A 88 9.12 -1.09 -17.61
CA ILE A 88 10.01 -0.80 -16.45
C ILE A 88 9.96 -1.85 -15.33
N ASP A 89 10.77 -2.90 -15.51
CA ASP A 89 10.92 -4.07 -14.62
C ASP A 89 11.26 -3.71 -13.16
N ILE A 90 12.22 -2.80 -12.92
CA ILE A 90 12.71 -2.50 -11.55
C ILE A 90 11.64 -1.80 -10.71
N THR A 91 10.84 -0.95 -11.33
CA THR A 91 9.77 -0.21 -10.67
C THR A 91 8.57 -1.14 -10.41
N GLY A 92 8.28 -2.06 -11.33
CA GLY A 92 7.28 -3.11 -11.14
C GLY A 92 7.57 -3.99 -9.92
N GLU A 93 8.83 -4.41 -9.70
CA GLU A 93 9.21 -5.22 -8.53
C GLU A 93 8.97 -4.50 -7.18
N ARG A 94 9.25 -3.19 -7.13
CA ARG A 94 8.95 -2.39 -5.93
C ARG A 94 7.45 -2.29 -5.67
N VAL A 95 6.66 -2.08 -6.72
CA VAL A 95 5.18 -2.03 -6.62
C VAL A 95 4.62 -3.37 -6.16
N LYS A 96 5.18 -4.49 -6.65
CA LYS A 96 4.85 -5.86 -6.20
C LYS A 96 5.11 -6.05 -4.71
N LYS A 97 6.30 -5.69 -4.23
CA LYS A 97 6.70 -5.80 -2.82
C LYS A 97 5.74 -5.04 -1.90
N ILE A 98 5.45 -3.77 -2.23
CA ILE A 98 4.52 -2.94 -1.44
C ILE A 98 3.12 -3.56 -1.41
N SER A 99 2.64 -4.06 -2.54
CA SER A 99 1.31 -4.67 -2.63
C SER A 99 1.20 -5.98 -1.85
N GLN A 100 2.28 -6.77 -1.78
CA GLN A 100 2.35 -7.97 -0.94
C GLN A 100 2.26 -7.61 0.54
N ILE A 101 3.03 -6.63 0.99
CA ILE A 101 3.00 -6.12 2.38
C ILE A 101 1.57 -5.72 2.76
N LEU A 102 0.89 -4.93 1.93
CA LEU A 102 -0.49 -4.51 2.19
C LEU A 102 -1.48 -5.69 2.24
N LYS A 103 -1.32 -6.71 1.38
CA LYS A 103 -2.15 -7.92 1.40
C LYS A 103 -1.95 -8.73 2.68
N GLU A 104 -0.71 -8.89 3.13
CA GLU A 104 -0.40 -9.62 4.36
C GLU A 104 -0.93 -8.88 5.59
N GLU A 105 -0.82 -7.56 5.60
CA GLU A 105 -1.38 -6.72 6.66
C GLU A 105 -2.90 -6.83 6.72
N ALA A 106 -3.56 -6.79 5.56
CA ALA A 106 -5.01 -6.93 5.47
C ALA A 106 -5.50 -8.31 5.95
N LYS A 107 -4.79 -9.38 5.60
CA LYS A 107 -5.07 -10.73 6.12
C LYS A 107 -4.88 -10.82 7.63
N THR A 108 -3.77 -10.25 8.13
CA THR A 108 -3.42 -10.30 9.56
C THR A 108 -4.40 -9.51 10.41
N MET A 109 -4.84 -8.34 9.93
CA MET A 109 -5.82 -7.49 10.63
C MET A 109 -7.28 -7.95 10.47
N LYS A 110 -7.53 -9.01 9.69
CA LYS A 110 -8.89 -9.47 9.35
C LYS A 110 -9.76 -8.32 8.82
N ILE A 111 -9.21 -7.51 7.93
CA ILE A 111 -10.00 -6.50 7.21
C ILE A 111 -11.14 -7.20 6.48
N ASP A 112 -12.21 -6.46 6.19
CA ASP A 112 -13.34 -6.87 5.35
C ASP A 112 -12.93 -7.90 4.28
N GLN A 113 -13.50 -9.10 4.41
CA GLN A 113 -13.20 -10.22 3.52
C GLN A 113 -13.56 -9.90 2.07
N ASP A 114 -14.52 -9.02 1.82
CA ASP A 114 -14.91 -8.63 0.48
C ASP A 114 -13.89 -7.66 -0.15
N LEU A 115 -13.25 -6.82 0.65
CA LEU A 115 -12.11 -6.00 0.20
C LEU A 115 -10.92 -6.90 -0.17
N LEU A 116 -10.60 -7.87 0.68
CA LEU A 116 -9.54 -8.86 0.42
C LEU A 116 -9.82 -9.68 -0.85
N LYS A 117 -11.08 -10.13 -1.06
CA LYS A 117 -11.48 -10.84 -2.28
C LYS A 117 -11.34 -9.97 -3.53
N LYS A 118 -11.71 -8.69 -3.44
CA LYS A 118 -11.56 -7.73 -4.56
C LYS A 118 -10.08 -7.57 -4.93
N ILE A 119 -9.23 -7.30 -3.95
CA ILE A 119 -7.79 -7.13 -4.14
C ILE A 119 -7.13 -8.37 -4.75
N ASN A 120 -7.53 -9.57 -4.30
CA ASN A 120 -6.95 -10.81 -4.83
C ASN A 120 -7.44 -11.17 -6.25
N LYS A 121 -8.48 -10.51 -6.76
CA LYS A 121 -9.02 -10.73 -8.11
C LYS A 121 -8.62 -9.64 -9.10
N LYS A 122 -8.27 -8.44 -8.62
CA LYS A 122 -7.88 -7.31 -9.48
C LYS A 122 -6.54 -7.59 -10.17
N ARG A 123 -6.51 -7.39 -11.50
CA ARG A 123 -5.35 -7.70 -12.36
C ARG A 123 -4.10 -6.93 -11.94
N GLU A 124 -4.30 -5.68 -11.55
CA GLU A 124 -3.27 -4.73 -11.14
C GLU A 124 -2.56 -5.19 -9.85
N TRP A 125 -3.30 -5.88 -8.98
CA TRP A 125 -2.79 -6.39 -7.70
C TRP A 125 -2.17 -7.78 -7.80
N VAL A 126 -2.51 -8.57 -8.82
CA VAL A 126 -1.90 -9.89 -9.06
C VAL A 126 -0.72 -9.81 -10.01
N PHE A 127 -0.47 -8.65 -10.62
CA PHE A 127 0.67 -8.40 -11.50
C PHE A 127 0.73 -9.37 -12.70
N ASN A 128 -0.44 -9.71 -13.25
CA ASN A 128 -0.59 -10.55 -14.45
C ASN A 128 -0.62 -9.67 -15.73
N TRP A 129 0.36 -8.80 -15.91
CA TRP A 129 0.47 -7.91 -17.06
C TRP A 129 1.86 -8.00 -17.69
#